data_AF-A0A556AVX7-F1
#
_entry.id   AF-A0A556AVX7-F1
#
_cell.length_a   1.000
_cell.length_b   1.000
_cell.length_c   1.000
_cell.angle_alpha   90.00
_cell.angle_beta   90.00
_cell.angle_gamma   90.00
#
_symmetry.space_group_name_H-M   'P 1'
#
loop_
_entity.id
_entity.type
_entity.pdbx_description
1 polymer ?
#
loop_
_entity_poly.entity_id
_entity_poly.type
_entity_poly.pdbx_seq_one_letter_code
_entity_poly.pdbx_strand_id
1 'polypeptide(L)'
;MDITLENFESDVLLASQQTPVVLQFWAPWCGPCKTLKPVLEKLEQEYGGRFRLAKVNSDDNPEIAAHFQVRSIPFVVAFVDGRPADHFMGLLPEGELRAWLDRFVPPAEDAAPEDEEALAPPEPDPASPEELALAQKVAGAPADLAARLALARLRIERGAWADAMDELLEIVARDRSFENDIGRVTMLDVFEKAAEQPQLVAQYRRRLSTLLF
;
A
#
# COMPACT_ATOMS: atom_id res chain seq x y z
N MET A 1 -6.07 12.99 -4.60
CA MET A 1 -4.70 13.42 -4.23
C MET A 1 -3.96 14.06 -5.40
N ASP A 2 -2.85 14.77 -5.17
CA ASP A 2 -1.98 15.29 -6.23
C ASP A 2 -0.73 14.42 -6.37
N ILE A 3 -0.33 14.15 -7.60
CA ILE A 3 0.75 13.23 -7.97
C ILE A 3 1.89 14.00 -8.63
N THR A 4 3.10 13.70 -8.18
CA THR A 4 4.38 14.14 -8.71
C THR A 4 5.23 12.94 -9.10
N LEU A 5 6.41 13.17 -9.69
CA LEU A 5 7.30 12.07 -10.05
C LEU A 5 7.74 11.28 -8.80
N GLU A 6 7.92 11.97 -7.67
CA GLU A 6 8.42 11.38 -6.42
C GLU A 6 7.45 10.38 -5.81
N ASN A 7 6.14 10.60 -5.92
CA ASN A 7 5.12 9.76 -5.30
C ASN A 7 4.33 8.89 -6.30
N PHE A 8 4.60 9.02 -7.61
CA PHE A 8 3.88 8.25 -8.63
C PHE A 8 3.95 6.73 -8.39
N GLU A 9 5.14 6.22 -8.05
CA GLU A 9 5.31 4.78 -7.83
C GLU A 9 4.50 4.29 -6.63
N SER A 10 4.55 5.00 -5.49
CA SER A 10 3.82 4.59 -4.29
C SER A 10 2.32 4.77 -4.42
N ASP A 11 1.90 5.93 -4.91
CA ASP A 11 0.53 6.42 -4.77
C ASP A 11 -0.34 6.08 -6.00
N VAL A 12 0.28 5.67 -7.12
CA VAL A 12 -0.42 5.18 -8.31
C VAL A 12 -0.12 3.69 -8.53
N LEU A 13 1.13 3.32 -8.75
CA LEU A 13 1.46 1.95 -9.16
C LEU A 13 1.23 0.94 -8.03
N LEU A 14 1.86 1.15 -6.87
CA LEU A 14 1.72 0.24 -5.74
C LEU A 14 0.31 0.31 -5.13
N ALA A 15 -0.26 1.51 -4.99
CA ALA A 15 -1.63 1.67 -4.52
C ALA A 15 -2.67 0.95 -5.40
N SER A 16 -2.49 0.96 -6.73
CA SER A 16 -3.42 0.29 -7.66
C SER A 16 -3.44 -1.24 -7.58
N GLN A 17 -2.50 -1.86 -6.86
CA GLN A 17 -2.52 -3.29 -6.55
C GLN A 17 -3.51 -3.64 -5.43
N GLN A 18 -3.97 -2.64 -4.67
CA GLN A 18 -4.92 -2.80 -3.58
C GLN A 18 -6.28 -2.26 -3.99
N THR A 19 -6.29 -1.02 -4.50
CA THR A 19 -7.51 -0.29 -4.84
C THR A 19 -7.29 0.43 -6.17
N PRO A 20 -8.14 0.25 -7.19
CA PRO A 20 -7.98 0.91 -8.48
C PRO A 20 -7.71 2.42 -8.34
N VAL A 21 -6.74 2.94 -9.10
CA VAL A 21 -6.38 4.36 -9.09
C VAL A 21 -6.78 5.00 -10.40
N VAL A 22 -7.65 6.01 -10.34
CA VAL A 22 -8.07 6.82 -11.48
C VAL A 22 -7.21 8.07 -11.52
N LEU A 23 -6.30 8.13 -12.49
CA LEU A 23 -5.33 9.22 -12.65
C LEU A 23 -5.83 10.24 -13.67
N GLN A 24 -6.11 11.46 -13.23
CA GLN A 24 -6.53 12.58 -14.08
C GLN A 24 -5.37 13.55 -14.35
N PHE A 25 -5.01 13.72 -15.62
CA PHE A 25 -4.12 14.79 -16.08
C PHE A 25 -4.93 16.07 -16.32
N TRP A 26 -4.49 17.18 -15.71
CA TRP A 26 -5.17 18.47 -15.76
C TRP A 26 -4.16 19.63 -15.79
N ALA A 27 -4.68 20.86 -15.93
CA ALA A 27 -3.93 22.11 -15.75
C ALA A 27 -4.88 23.26 -15.36
N PRO A 28 -4.41 24.36 -14.75
CA PRO A 28 -5.27 25.46 -14.26
C PRO A 28 -6.09 26.16 -15.35
N TRP A 29 -5.55 26.21 -16.57
CA TRP A 29 -6.18 26.80 -17.75
C TRP A 29 -7.19 25.87 -18.44
N CYS A 30 -7.24 24.59 -18.06
CA CYS A 30 -8.14 23.60 -18.65
C CYS A 30 -9.58 23.81 -18.17
N GLY A 31 -10.41 24.44 -19.00
CA GLY A 31 -11.85 24.62 -18.75
C GLY A 31 -12.59 23.31 -18.51
N PRO A 32 -12.52 22.31 -19.41
CA PRO A 32 -13.22 21.03 -19.24
C PRO A 32 -12.80 20.26 -17.98
N CYS A 33 -11.54 20.39 -17.53
CA CYS A 33 -11.06 19.76 -16.29
C CYS A 33 -11.84 20.27 -15.07
N LYS A 34 -12.24 21.54 -15.05
CA LYS A 34 -13.04 22.14 -13.96
C LYS A 34 -14.45 21.56 -13.88
N THR A 35 -14.98 21.06 -15.00
CA THR A 35 -16.28 20.37 -15.05
C THR A 35 -16.14 18.90 -14.66
N LEU A 36 -15.09 18.22 -15.14
CA LEU A 36 -14.88 16.79 -14.88
C LEU A 36 -14.50 16.51 -13.43
N LYS A 37 -13.64 17.34 -12.83
CA LYS A 37 -13.12 17.17 -11.47
C LYS A 37 -14.23 16.92 -10.42
N PRO A 38 -15.24 17.79 -10.26
CA PRO A 38 -16.27 17.56 -9.24
C PRO A 38 -17.11 16.29 -9.50
N VAL A 39 -17.23 15.86 -10.75
CA VAL A 39 -17.92 14.60 -11.08
C VAL A 39 -17.08 13.40 -10.62
N LEU A 40 -15.77 13.40 -10.89
CA LEU A 40 -14.86 12.36 -10.40
C LEU A 40 -14.79 12.31 -8.87
N GLU A 41 -14.71 13.46 -8.19
CA GLU A 41 -14.70 13.55 -6.72
C GLU A 41 -16.03 13.07 -6.12
N LYS A 42 -17.17 13.39 -6.75
CA LYS A 42 -18.49 12.87 -6.37
C LYS A 42 -18.54 11.35 -6.52
N LEU A 43 -18.08 10.80 -7.64
CA LEU A 43 -18.09 9.36 -7.87
C LEU A 43 -17.14 8.63 -6.92
N GLU A 44 -15.97 9.19 -6.58
CA GLU A 44 -15.06 8.62 -5.58
C GLU A 44 -15.78 8.43 -4.23
N GLN A 45 -16.58 9.42 -3.81
CA GLN A 45 -17.40 9.34 -2.60
C GLN A 45 -18.54 8.33 -2.73
N GLU A 46 -19.29 8.34 -3.85
CA GLU A 46 -20.41 7.41 -4.07
C GLU A 46 -19.97 5.95 -4.15
N TYR A 47 -18.75 5.69 -4.63
CA TYR A 47 -18.18 4.37 -4.66
C TYR A 47 -17.57 3.95 -3.31
N GLY A 48 -17.52 4.82 -2.30
CA GLY A 48 -17.11 4.47 -0.95
C GLY A 48 -15.67 3.98 -0.86
N GLY A 49 -14.73 4.67 -1.54
CA GLY A 49 -13.30 4.33 -1.46
C GLY A 49 -12.85 3.16 -2.34
N ARG A 50 -13.78 2.44 -3.01
CA ARG A 50 -13.48 1.33 -3.93
C ARG A 50 -12.58 1.70 -5.13
N PHE A 51 -12.35 2.98 -5.36
CA PHE A 51 -11.27 3.49 -6.19
C PHE A 51 -10.75 4.79 -5.60
N ARG A 52 -9.53 5.17 -5.97
CA ARG A 52 -8.89 6.43 -5.55
C ARG A 52 -8.71 7.37 -6.71
N LEU A 53 -9.00 8.65 -6.52
CA LEU A 53 -8.76 9.70 -7.48
C LEU A 53 -7.39 10.35 -7.25
N ALA A 54 -6.54 10.22 -8.27
CA ALA A 54 -5.23 10.83 -8.34
C ALA A 54 -5.19 11.89 -9.45
N LYS A 55 -4.46 12.98 -9.24
CA LYS A 55 -4.42 14.10 -10.18
C LYS A 55 -2.99 14.49 -10.48
N VAL A 56 -2.66 14.69 -11.75
CA VAL A 56 -1.36 15.20 -12.20
C VAL A 56 -1.57 16.54 -12.88
N ASN A 57 -0.96 17.60 -12.35
CA ASN A 57 -0.84 18.84 -13.11
C ASN A 57 0.21 18.63 -14.20
N SER A 58 -0.21 18.72 -15.47
CA SER A 58 0.66 18.47 -16.63
C SER A 58 1.68 19.58 -16.86
N ASP A 59 1.39 20.81 -16.40
CA ASP A 59 2.34 21.93 -16.48
C ASP A 59 3.51 21.72 -15.50
N ASP A 60 3.21 21.23 -14.30
CA ASP A 60 4.21 21.01 -13.24
C ASP A 60 4.95 19.68 -13.40
N ASN A 61 4.33 18.68 -14.05
CA ASN A 61 4.86 17.33 -14.21
C ASN A 61 4.90 16.89 -15.69
N PRO A 62 5.62 17.62 -16.57
CA PRO A 62 5.62 17.37 -18.01
C PRO A 62 6.21 16.00 -18.38
N GLU A 63 7.12 15.48 -17.56
CA GLU A 63 7.74 14.16 -17.75
C GLU A 63 6.75 13.00 -17.57
N ILE A 64 5.86 13.09 -16.57
CA ILE A 64 4.78 12.10 -16.39
C ILE A 64 3.82 12.20 -17.57
N ALA A 65 3.40 13.41 -17.93
CA ALA A 65 2.50 13.62 -19.07
C ALA A 65 3.10 13.09 -20.40
N ALA A 66 4.40 13.27 -20.61
CA ALA A 66 5.10 12.75 -21.79
C ALA A 66 5.15 11.22 -21.80
N HIS A 67 5.37 10.58 -20.65
CA HIS A 67 5.37 9.11 -20.54
C HIS A 67 4.02 8.51 -20.95
N PHE A 68 2.92 9.13 -20.53
CA PHE A 68 1.56 8.74 -20.92
C PHE A 68 1.15 9.25 -22.31
N GLN A 69 2.05 9.92 -23.03
CA GLN A 69 1.82 10.52 -24.34
C GLN A 69 0.57 11.41 -24.36
N VAL A 70 0.34 12.17 -23.28
CA VAL A 70 -0.83 13.05 -23.12
C VAL A 70 -0.79 14.14 -24.19
N ARG A 71 -1.72 14.09 -25.14
CA ARG A 71 -1.82 15.07 -26.24
C ARG A 71 -2.83 16.19 -25.98
N SER A 72 -3.79 15.94 -25.10
CA SER A 72 -4.76 16.93 -24.66
C SER A 72 -5.31 16.55 -23.30
N ILE A 73 -5.77 17.56 -22.57
CA ILE A 73 -6.37 17.40 -21.24
C ILE A 73 -7.84 17.86 -21.24
N PRO A 74 -8.70 17.28 -20.39
CA PRO A 74 -8.40 16.21 -19.44
C PRO A 74 -8.09 14.88 -20.13
N PHE A 75 -7.13 14.16 -19.58
CA PHE A 75 -6.82 12.79 -19.95
C PHE A 75 -6.88 11.95 -18.68
N VAL A 76 -7.60 10.84 -18.70
CA VAL A 76 -7.85 10.02 -17.52
C VAL A 76 -7.46 8.60 -17.81
N VAL A 77 -6.72 7.97 -16.89
CA VAL A 77 -6.24 6.60 -16.99
C VAL A 77 -6.64 5.85 -15.72
N ALA A 78 -7.20 4.66 -15.87
CA ALA A 78 -7.40 3.74 -14.74
C ALA A 78 -6.17 2.84 -14.59
N PHE A 79 -5.66 2.72 -13.37
CA PHE A 79 -4.64 1.74 -12.99
C PHE A 79 -5.27 0.66 -12.13
N VAL A 80 -4.97 -0.59 -12.46
CA VAL A 80 -5.35 -1.80 -11.73
C VAL A 80 -4.13 -2.73 -11.73
N ASP A 81 -3.82 -3.33 -10.58
CA ASP A 81 -2.69 -4.26 -10.42
C ASP A 81 -1.35 -3.68 -10.90
N GLY A 82 -1.12 -2.38 -10.67
CA GLY A 82 0.10 -1.68 -11.07
C GLY A 82 0.20 -1.39 -12.56
N ARG A 83 -0.88 -1.56 -13.33
CA ARG A 83 -0.87 -1.42 -14.80
C ARG A 83 -2.02 -0.53 -15.30
N PRO A 84 -1.83 0.21 -16.39
CA PRO A 84 -2.93 0.94 -17.02
C PRO A 84 -3.93 -0.05 -17.63
N ALA A 85 -5.17 -0.01 -17.15
CA ALA A 85 -6.24 -0.89 -17.60
C ALA A 85 -7.01 -0.30 -18.78
N ASP A 86 -7.34 0.99 -18.72
CA ASP A 86 -8.00 1.72 -19.81
C ASP A 86 -7.80 3.24 -19.63
N HIS A 87 -8.12 4.02 -20.66
CA HIS A 87 -8.04 5.47 -20.61
C HIS A 87 -9.11 6.14 -21.49
N PHE A 88 -9.38 7.41 -21.21
CA PHE A 88 -10.15 8.26 -22.11
C PHE A 88 -9.59 9.68 -22.14
N MET A 89 -10.02 10.42 -23.14
CA MET A 89 -9.60 11.80 -23.39
C MET A 89 -10.84 12.68 -23.54
N GLY A 90 -10.82 13.83 -22.87
CA GLY A 90 -11.95 14.77 -22.87
C GLY A 90 -12.95 14.53 -21.75
N LEU A 91 -14.16 15.04 -21.95
CA LEU A 91 -15.23 15.03 -20.94
C LEU A 91 -16.22 13.92 -21.27
N LEU A 92 -16.46 13.01 -20.33
CA LEU A 92 -17.55 12.04 -20.41
C LEU A 92 -18.75 12.50 -19.56
N PRO A 93 -20.00 12.27 -20.01
CA PRO A 93 -21.18 12.37 -19.14
C PRO A 93 -21.07 11.44 -17.93
N GLU A 94 -21.69 11.80 -16.81
CA GLU A 94 -21.61 11.01 -15.56
C GLU A 94 -22.01 9.54 -15.74
N GLY A 95 -23.04 9.26 -16.55
CA GLY A 95 -23.48 7.89 -16.83
C GLY A 95 -22.44 7.05 -17.58
N GLU A 96 -21.75 7.64 -18.56
CA GLU A 96 -20.66 6.99 -19.30
C GLU A 96 -19.42 6.83 -18.43
N LEU A 97 -19.12 7.83 -17.60
CA LEU A 97 -18.03 7.77 -16.65
C LEU A 97 -18.23 6.65 -15.61
N ARG A 98 -19.46 6.49 -15.11
CA ARG A 98 -19.85 5.38 -14.23
C ARG A 98 -19.66 4.03 -14.92
N ALA A 99 -20.19 3.88 -16.13
CA ALA A 99 -20.03 2.66 -16.92
C ALA A 99 -18.55 2.34 -17.22
N TRP A 100 -17.71 3.37 -17.40
CA TRP A 100 -16.28 3.20 -17.55
C TRP A 100 -15.60 2.73 -16.26
N LEU A 101 -15.95 3.31 -15.10
CA LEU A 101 -15.44 2.90 -13.79
C LEU A 101 -15.87 1.47 -13.43
N ASP A 102 -17.11 1.09 -13.68
CA ASP A 102 -17.66 -0.23 -13.35
C ASP A 102 -16.95 -1.40 -14.04
N ARG A 103 -16.12 -1.13 -15.06
CA ARG A 103 -15.27 -2.14 -15.72
C ARG A 103 -14.07 -2.56 -14.87
N PHE A 104 -13.70 -1.75 -13.87
CA PHE A 104 -12.46 -1.89 -13.09
C PHE A 104 -12.69 -1.81 -11.59
N VAL A 105 -13.78 -1.16 -11.16
CA VAL A 105 -14.13 -1.04 -9.75
C VAL A 105 -15.01 -2.22 -9.36
N PRO A 106 -14.58 -3.08 -8.40
CA PRO A 106 -15.38 -4.23 -8.00
C PRO A 106 -16.75 -3.79 -7.48
N PRO A 107 -17.85 -4.50 -7.82
CA PRO A 107 -19.19 -4.17 -7.34
C PRO A 107 -19.23 -4.16 -5.81
N ALA A 108 -20.16 -3.42 -5.20
CA ALA A 108 -20.20 -3.23 -3.74
C ALA A 108 -20.30 -4.54 -2.93
N GLU A 109 -20.70 -5.65 -3.56
CA GLU A 109 -20.73 -6.99 -2.95
C GLU A 109 -19.37 -7.73 -3.03
N ASP A 110 -18.55 -7.45 -4.05
CA ASP A 110 -17.19 -8.00 -4.24
C ASP A 110 -16.10 -7.05 -3.73
N ALA A 111 -16.44 -5.78 -3.53
CA ALA A 111 -15.63 -4.84 -2.81
C ALA A 111 -15.68 -5.24 -1.34
N ALA A 112 -14.69 -6.03 -0.95
CA ALA A 112 -14.37 -6.22 0.45
C ALA A 112 -14.46 -4.86 1.14
N PRO A 113 -15.26 -4.71 2.20
CA PRO A 113 -15.47 -3.43 2.84
C PRO A 113 -14.12 -2.88 3.29
N GLU A 114 -13.68 -1.80 2.64
CA GLU A 114 -12.66 -0.88 3.15
C GLU A 114 -13.34 0.08 4.14
N ASP A 115 -13.93 -0.48 5.20
CA ASP A 115 -14.26 0.26 6.42
C ASP A 115 -13.39 -0.30 7.54
N GLU A 116 -13.00 0.60 8.44
CA GLU A 116 -12.15 0.40 9.61
C GLU A 116 -12.65 -0.69 10.56
N GLU A 117 -12.49 -1.93 10.17
CA GLU A 117 -12.37 -3.03 11.11
C GLU A 117 -11.45 -4.03 10.42
N ALA A 118 -10.19 -4.01 10.86
CA ALA A 118 -9.33 -5.15 10.68
C ALA A 118 -10.19 -6.38 10.98
N LEU A 119 -10.43 -7.23 9.97
CA LEU A 119 -10.59 -8.64 10.26
C LEU A 119 -9.30 -8.97 10.99
N ALA A 120 -9.37 -8.94 12.32
CA ALA A 120 -8.29 -9.35 13.16
C ALA A 120 -7.85 -10.68 12.54
N PRO A 121 -6.55 -10.86 12.17
CA PRO A 121 -6.06 -12.20 11.94
C PRO A 121 -6.60 -13.03 13.11
N PRO A 122 -7.12 -14.26 12.86
CA PRO A 122 -7.77 -15.06 13.91
C PRO A 122 -6.99 -14.85 15.18
N GLU A 123 -7.61 -14.22 16.21
CA GLU A 123 -6.86 -13.65 17.33
C GLU A 123 -5.76 -14.64 17.66
N PRO A 124 -4.47 -14.27 17.50
CA PRO A 124 -3.43 -15.24 17.66
C PRO A 124 -3.64 -15.82 19.04
N ASP A 125 -3.70 -17.16 19.13
CA ASP A 125 -3.99 -17.87 20.38
C ASP A 125 -3.36 -17.10 21.54
N PRO A 126 -4.11 -16.81 22.62
CA PRO A 126 -3.68 -15.86 23.64
C PRO A 126 -2.22 -16.13 23.99
N ALA A 127 -1.40 -15.06 23.91
CA ALA A 127 0.06 -15.17 23.98
C ALA A 127 0.45 -16.10 25.12
N SER A 128 1.29 -17.09 24.81
CA SER A 128 1.66 -18.08 25.80
C SER A 128 2.30 -17.39 27.02
N PRO A 129 2.21 -17.98 28.23
CA PRO A 129 2.88 -17.42 29.40
C PRO A 129 4.39 -17.19 29.16
N GLU A 130 5.00 -18.01 28.31
CA GLU A 130 6.39 -17.87 27.88
C GLU A 130 6.60 -16.65 26.98
N GLU A 131 5.73 -16.41 25.99
CA GLU A 131 5.79 -15.22 25.14
C GLU A 131 5.64 -13.93 25.98
N LEU A 132 4.69 -13.91 26.92
CA LEU A 132 4.47 -12.77 27.81
C LEU A 132 5.68 -12.49 28.70
N ALA A 133 6.29 -13.53 29.28
CA ALA A 133 7.49 -13.40 30.09
C ALA A 133 8.66 -12.84 29.27
N LEU A 134 8.79 -13.28 28.01
CA LEU A 134 9.87 -12.85 27.13
C LEU A 134 9.65 -11.42 26.62
N ALA A 135 8.40 -11.04 26.32
CA ALA A 135 8.04 -9.66 25.99
C ALA A 135 8.34 -8.70 27.15
N GLN A 136 8.02 -9.09 28.39
CA GLN A 136 8.40 -8.31 29.57
C GLN A 136 9.92 -8.20 29.73
N LYS A 137 10.66 -9.28 29.48
CA LYS A 137 12.12 -9.28 29.52
C LYS A 137 12.71 -8.31 28.47
N VAL A 138 12.21 -8.36 27.24
CA VAL A 138 12.63 -7.44 26.16
C VAL A 138 12.29 -5.99 26.51
N ALA A 139 11.12 -5.72 27.10
CA ALA A 139 10.76 -4.38 27.55
C ALA A 139 11.69 -3.85 28.66
N GLY A 140 12.09 -4.72 29.60
CA GLY A 140 13.04 -4.38 30.66
C GLY A 140 14.50 -4.28 30.21
N ALA A 141 14.87 -4.99 29.14
CA ALA A 141 16.21 -4.99 28.55
C ALA A 141 16.16 -4.91 27.02
N PRO A 142 15.86 -3.72 26.43
CA PRO A 142 15.66 -3.59 24.99
C PRO A 142 16.86 -3.94 24.11
N ALA A 143 18.07 -3.97 24.70
CA ALA A 143 19.32 -4.35 24.05
C ALA A 143 19.65 -5.85 24.14
N ASP A 144 18.85 -6.66 24.83
CA ASP A 144 18.99 -8.13 24.85
C ASP A 144 18.45 -8.70 23.52
N LEU A 145 19.31 -8.70 22.50
CA LEU A 145 18.96 -9.16 21.15
C LEU A 145 18.64 -10.67 21.11
N ALA A 146 19.24 -11.46 22.00
CA ALA A 146 18.95 -12.88 22.11
C ALA A 146 17.52 -13.10 22.64
N ALA A 147 17.09 -12.32 23.64
CA ALA A 147 15.70 -12.34 24.11
C ALA A 147 14.71 -11.89 23.03
N ARG A 148 15.05 -10.85 22.25
CA ARG A 148 14.23 -10.41 21.11
C ARG A 148 14.10 -11.47 20.03
N LEU A 149 15.20 -12.15 19.70
CA LEU A 149 15.18 -13.21 18.69
C LEU A 149 14.32 -14.40 19.15
N ALA A 150 14.42 -14.79 20.42
CA ALA A 150 13.57 -15.83 20.98
C ALA A 150 12.08 -15.42 20.97
N LEU A 151 11.78 -14.16 21.25
CA LEU A 151 10.40 -13.63 21.19
C LEU A 151 9.85 -13.62 19.76
N ALA A 152 10.68 -13.21 18.79
CA ALA A 152 10.33 -13.25 17.38
C ALA A 152 9.98 -14.67 16.94
N ARG A 153 10.78 -15.68 17.33
CA ARG A 153 10.54 -17.09 16.98
C ARG A 153 9.19 -17.60 17.50
N LEU A 154 8.85 -17.33 18.77
CA LEU A 154 7.55 -17.72 19.33
C LEU A 154 6.39 -17.08 18.56
N ARG A 155 6.52 -15.82 18.16
CA ARG A 155 5.51 -15.12 17.35
C ARG A 155 5.39 -15.69 15.93
N ILE A 156 6.51 -16.08 15.31
CA ILE A 156 6.53 -16.77 14.00
C ILE A 156 5.78 -18.09 14.07
N GLU A 157 6.03 -18.91 15.10
CA GLU A 157 5.37 -20.20 15.28
C GLU A 157 3.84 -20.05 15.42
N ARG A 158 3.39 -18.95 16.02
CA ARG A 158 1.98 -18.58 16.19
C ARG A 158 1.36 -17.93 14.95
N GLY A 159 2.15 -17.57 13.93
CA GLY A 159 1.69 -16.79 12.79
C GLY A 159 1.44 -15.31 13.08
N ALA A 160 1.92 -14.79 14.21
CA ALA A 160 1.92 -13.37 14.54
C ALA A 160 3.02 -12.64 13.76
N TRP A 161 2.88 -12.59 12.43
CA TRP A 161 3.92 -12.14 11.50
C TRP A 161 4.38 -10.71 11.75
N ALA A 162 3.44 -9.79 11.97
CA ALA A 162 3.73 -8.37 12.21
C ALA A 162 4.62 -8.21 13.47
N ASP A 163 4.16 -8.77 14.59
CA ASP A 163 4.87 -8.69 15.87
C ASP A 163 6.25 -9.37 15.81
N ALA A 164 6.39 -10.45 15.04
CA ALA A 164 7.68 -11.10 14.82
C ALA A 164 8.64 -10.21 14.02
N MET A 165 8.16 -9.63 12.92
CA MET A 165 8.98 -8.79 12.05
C MET A 165 9.40 -7.48 12.72
N ASP A 166 8.59 -6.91 13.61
CA ASP A 166 8.98 -5.74 14.40
C ASP A 166 10.17 -6.05 15.33
N GLU A 167 10.19 -7.21 15.99
CA GLU A 167 11.35 -7.62 16.80
C GLU A 167 12.60 -7.83 15.94
N LEU A 168 12.45 -8.46 14.76
CA LEU A 168 13.57 -8.71 13.85
C LEU A 168 14.13 -7.41 13.26
N LEU A 169 13.27 -6.46 12.90
CA LEU A 169 13.71 -5.13 12.44
C LEU A 169 14.50 -4.40 13.52
N GLU A 170 14.08 -4.49 14.77
CA GLU A 170 14.81 -3.88 15.87
C GLU A 170 16.18 -4.55 16.10
N ILE A 171 16.27 -5.88 15.94
CA ILE A 171 17.56 -6.58 15.93
C ILE A 171 18.46 -6.02 14.83
N VAL A 172 17.95 -5.93 13.59
CA VAL A 172 18.71 -5.40 12.44
C VAL A 172 19.10 -3.93 12.65
N ALA A 173 18.22 -3.10 13.22
CA ALA A 173 18.50 -1.69 13.50
C ALA A 173 19.59 -1.51 14.57
N ARG A 174 19.66 -2.41 15.56
CA ARG A 174 20.64 -2.34 16.66
C ARG A 174 21.97 -2.95 16.30
N ASP A 175 21.97 -4.15 15.74
CA ASP A 175 23.17 -4.86 15.32
C ASP A 175 22.83 -5.76 14.12
N ARG A 176 23.16 -5.24 12.93
CA ARG A 176 22.97 -5.95 11.65
C ARG A 176 23.70 -7.29 11.61
N SER A 177 24.83 -7.41 12.29
CA SER A 177 25.72 -8.57 12.26
C SER A 177 25.41 -9.63 13.32
N PHE A 178 24.46 -9.34 14.21
CA PHE A 178 24.07 -10.22 15.30
C PHE A 178 23.77 -11.64 14.79
N GLU A 179 24.44 -12.63 15.41
CA GLU A 179 24.36 -14.06 15.06
C GLU A 179 24.43 -14.36 13.54
N ASN A 180 25.34 -13.70 12.82
CA ASN A 180 25.49 -13.84 11.36
C ASN A 180 24.27 -13.35 10.57
N ASP A 181 23.86 -12.11 10.83
CA ASP A 181 22.70 -11.46 10.20
C ASP A 181 21.37 -12.19 10.45
N ILE A 182 21.22 -12.87 11.61
CA ILE A 182 20.05 -13.73 11.86
C ILE A 182 18.74 -12.95 11.74
N GLY A 183 18.72 -11.66 12.11
CA GLY A 183 17.55 -10.79 11.97
C GLY A 183 17.07 -10.71 10.53
N ARG A 184 17.97 -10.35 9.59
CA ARG A 184 17.67 -10.26 8.16
C ARG A 184 17.31 -11.62 7.58
N VAL A 185 18.06 -12.67 7.91
CA VAL A 185 17.82 -14.03 7.41
C VAL A 185 16.44 -14.53 7.83
N THR A 186 16.08 -14.34 9.10
CA THR A 186 14.76 -14.74 9.61
C THR A 186 13.64 -13.93 8.96
N MET A 187 13.84 -12.63 8.70
CA MET A 187 12.82 -11.84 7.98
C MET A 187 12.53 -12.38 6.58
N LEU A 188 13.55 -12.87 5.86
CA LEU A 188 13.34 -13.46 4.52
C LEU A 188 12.48 -14.72 4.59
N ASP A 189 12.72 -15.61 5.56
CA ASP A 189 11.90 -16.80 5.82
C ASP A 189 10.46 -16.43 6.20
N VAL A 190 10.28 -15.41 7.05
CA VAL A 190 8.95 -14.91 7.42
C VAL A 190 8.20 -14.33 6.22
N PHE A 191 8.86 -13.65 5.28
CA PHE A 191 8.20 -13.17 4.07
C PHE A 191 7.67 -14.29 3.18
N GLU A 192 8.33 -15.45 3.16
CA GLU A 192 7.86 -16.63 2.44
C GLU A 192 6.66 -17.28 3.15
N LYS A 193 6.72 -17.37 4.48
CA LYS A 193 5.64 -17.94 5.30
C LYS A 193 4.39 -17.07 5.35
N ALA A 194 4.54 -15.75 5.31
CA ALA A 194 3.45 -14.77 5.31
C ALA A 194 2.95 -14.43 3.89
N ALA A 195 3.13 -15.32 2.90
CA ALA A 195 2.77 -15.07 1.50
C ALA A 195 1.28 -14.74 1.29
N GLU A 196 0.40 -15.20 2.18
CA GLU A 196 -1.04 -14.89 2.17
C GLU A 196 -1.36 -13.45 2.61
N GLN A 197 -0.36 -12.69 3.09
CA GLN A 197 -0.50 -11.30 3.53
C GLN A 197 0.44 -10.37 2.74
N PRO A 198 0.21 -10.20 1.42
CA PRO A 198 1.15 -9.50 0.52
C PRO A 198 1.37 -8.03 0.90
N GLN A 199 0.34 -7.35 1.43
CA GLN A 199 0.46 -5.95 1.88
C GLN A 199 1.39 -5.82 3.08
N LEU A 200 1.26 -6.73 4.05
CA LEU A 200 2.13 -6.79 5.23
C LEU A 200 3.57 -7.06 4.80
N VAL A 201 3.80 -8.07 3.96
CA VAL A 201 5.15 -8.40 3.46
C VAL A 201 5.78 -7.22 2.72
N ALA A 202 5.04 -6.52 1.86
CA ALA A 202 5.55 -5.36 1.12
C ALA A 202 5.97 -4.21 2.06
N GLN A 203 5.18 -3.92 3.10
CA GLN A 203 5.49 -2.90 4.11
C GLN A 203 6.81 -3.20 4.83
N TYR A 204 6.99 -4.43 5.31
CA TYR A 204 8.17 -4.82 6.08
C TYR A 204 9.42 -4.99 5.21
N ARG A 205 9.29 -5.39 3.95
CA ARG A 205 10.39 -5.36 2.97
C ARG A 205 10.96 -3.96 2.78
N ARG A 206 10.08 -2.95 2.68
CA ARG A 206 10.50 -1.54 2.54
C ARG A 206 11.26 -1.09 3.78
N ARG A 207 10.72 -1.34 4.98
CA ARG A 207 11.37 -1.02 6.27
C ARG A 207 12.75 -1.68 6.40
N LEU A 208 12.87 -2.97 6.07
CA LEU A 208 14.14 -3.68 6.09
C LEU A 208 15.13 -3.07 5.10
N SER A 209 14.70 -2.76 3.88
CA SER A 209 15.54 -2.10 2.87
C SER A 209 16.10 -0.78 3.39
N THR A 210 15.27 0.06 4.01
CA THR A 210 15.70 1.35 4.58
C THR A 210 16.73 1.21 5.71
N LEU A 211 16.75 0.09 6.44
CA LEU A 211 17.78 -0.17 7.46
C LEU A 211 19.10 -0.70 6.87
N LEU A 212 19.06 -1.27 5.66
CA LEU A 212 20.20 -1.91 5.05
C LEU A 212 21.03 -0.97 4.15
N PHE A 213 20.44 0.13 3.67
CA PHE A 213 21.05 1.13 2.80
C PHE A 213 21.08 2.50 3.49
#